data_AF-A0A2E8GMX0-F1
#
_entry.id   AF-A0A2E8GMX0-F1
#
_cell.length_a   1.000
_cell.length_b   1.000
_cell.length_c   1.000
_cell.angle_alpha   90.00
_cell.angle_beta   90.00
_cell.angle_gamma   90.00
#
_symmetry.space_group_name_H-M   'P 1'
#
loop_
_entity.id
_entity.type
_entity.pdbx_description
1 polymer ?
#
loop_
_entity_poly.entity_id
_entity_poly.type
_entity_poly.pdbx_seq_one_letter_code
_entity_poly.pdbx_strand_id
1 'polypeptide(L)'
;MKIKPARFVARILPALALIPAVVFAGPAKWTVLIYGHADHSLTTAMRSDLLEMERAGSSDDFKIVVQVDINTKIAAKWFWDFKYKIDPKKFKGVKRLLIEKDTGNLSYFNSTILESESLSEDHNMDDPAVLQAFIEWGMARYPAERYGLVLWNHGNQFVGYGGDTQEGTLDHPMGMTTGQVNTAISQALAKAGRDKMDFIGFDTCLMGGAEILGDFNTLCDVFFACPELDYGDGWDYGATLGFLKANPDVEIKEFAKEEVGFWNAHHGEPMDQTHKVHAAYDMAKYDAFAQSFKSFSEQLKLYGHADGQEVPKLRAEATHYSLSDRSQIKSPTHFIDLGDFAKKIANASVNADLKQASLNLVQAIDGMILAKATGSLRTHVSALSIAYPHNTDDWVEHYEKKYDSISFTQGIGTDWRQFLALYGAMSAADQTAPVLSAGNNSRSFSTAGRTPDEPDAAFMNASLDEPAVLDFSVSGEDVFELSATLVVPDNPDDPNEYFYIGEVGRFKIEQEGSYELQ
;
A
#
# COMPACT_ATOMS: atom_id res chain seq x y z
N MET A 1 84.03 3.63 -69.53
CA MET A 1 83.13 4.72 -69.09
C MET A 1 81.69 4.23 -69.16
N LYS A 2 81.12 3.76 -68.05
CA LYS A 2 79.71 3.35 -67.93
C LYS A 2 79.23 3.66 -66.50
N ILE A 3 78.23 4.52 -66.41
CA ILE A 3 77.58 5.00 -65.19
C ILE A 3 76.71 3.88 -64.60
N LYS A 4 76.70 3.70 -63.27
CA LYS A 4 75.75 2.84 -62.53
C LYS A 4 74.99 3.68 -61.48
N PRO A 5 73.71 3.36 -61.22
CA PRO A 5 72.75 4.29 -60.63
C PRO A 5 72.76 4.27 -59.09
N ALA A 6 72.39 5.40 -58.49
CA ALA A 6 72.12 5.54 -57.07
C ALA A 6 70.74 4.93 -56.71
N ARG A 7 70.68 4.11 -55.66
CA ARG A 7 69.44 3.65 -55.03
C ARG A 7 69.16 4.51 -53.80
N PHE A 8 68.08 5.28 -53.84
CA PHE A 8 67.47 5.91 -52.67
C PHE A 8 66.74 4.83 -51.86
N VAL A 9 67.05 4.69 -50.57
CA VAL A 9 66.29 3.85 -49.63
C VAL A 9 65.41 4.78 -48.81
N ALA A 10 64.11 4.78 -49.08
CA ALA A 10 63.13 5.45 -48.22
C ALA A 10 62.91 4.60 -46.96
N ARG A 11 63.27 5.15 -45.79
CA ARG A 11 62.86 4.59 -44.49
C ARG A 11 61.44 5.07 -44.19
N ILE A 12 60.48 4.17 -44.27
CA ILE A 12 59.13 4.37 -43.69
C ILE A 12 59.21 3.88 -42.24
N LEU A 13 59.12 4.81 -41.29
CA LEU A 13 58.82 4.49 -39.90
C LEU A 13 57.31 4.27 -39.76
N PRO A 14 56.83 3.15 -39.21
CA PRO A 14 55.43 3.02 -38.87
C PRO A 14 55.15 3.90 -37.64
N ALA A 15 54.31 4.91 -37.80
CA ALA A 15 53.72 5.60 -36.67
C ALA A 15 52.74 4.63 -35.99
N LEU A 16 53.13 4.10 -34.83
CA LEU A 16 52.22 3.39 -33.94
C LEU A 16 51.22 4.44 -33.40
N ALA A 17 50.01 4.47 -33.95
CA ALA A 17 48.91 5.18 -33.34
C ALA A 17 48.53 4.43 -32.05
N LEU A 18 48.84 5.01 -30.89
CA LEU A 18 48.29 4.61 -29.61
C LEU A 18 46.78 4.88 -29.66
N ILE A 19 45.99 3.85 -29.96
CA ILE A 19 44.55 3.87 -29.70
C ILE A 19 44.41 3.88 -28.17
N PRO A 20 43.77 4.88 -27.55
CA PRO A 20 43.52 4.84 -26.12
C PRO A 20 42.68 3.60 -25.83
N ALA A 21 43.17 2.75 -24.93
CA ALA A 21 42.38 1.66 -24.40
C ALA A 21 41.14 2.26 -23.75
N VAL A 22 39.98 2.06 -24.38
CA VAL A 22 38.69 2.29 -23.72
C VAL A 22 38.63 1.27 -22.60
N VAL A 23 38.96 1.70 -21.39
CA VAL A 23 38.61 0.94 -20.19
C VAL A 23 37.09 1.02 -20.12
N PHE A 24 36.41 -0.01 -20.59
CA PHE A 24 35.01 -0.21 -20.23
C PHE A 24 35.00 -0.39 -18.72
N ALA A 25 34.55 0.64 -17.99
CA ALA A 25 34.23 0.48 -16.58
C ALA A 25 33.27 -0.72 -16.47
N GLY A 26 33.57 -1.65 -15.57
CA GLY A 26 32.69 -2.79 -15.31
C GLY A 26 31.30 -2.33 -14.87
N PRO A 27 30.31 -3.23 -14.85
CA PRO A 27 29.00 -2.91 -14.27
C PRO A 27 29.17 -2.44 -12.82
N ALA A 28 28.32 -1.50 -12.40
CA ALA A 28 28.25 -1.08 -10.99
C ALA A 28 27.84 -2.27 -10.10
N LYS A 29 28.06 -2.17 -8.78
CA LYS A 29 27.51 -3.16 -7.86
C LYS A 29 25.99 -3.07 -7.82
N TRP A 30 25.45 -1.86 -7.77
CA TRP A 30 24.03 -1.61 -7.67
C TRP A 30 23.55 -0.54 -8.63
N THR A 31 22.37 -0.79 -9.19
CA THR A 31 21.50 0.25 -9.74
C THR A 31 20.14 0.14 -9.07
N VAL A 32 19.72 1.18 -8.36
CA VAL A 32 18.37 1.32 -7.82
C VAL A 32 17.60 2.26 -8.72
N LEU A 33 16.51 1.76 -9.29
CA LEU A 33 15.58 2.49 -10.15
C LEU A 33 14.43 2.99 -9.30
N ILE A 34 14.09 4.27 -9.38
CA ILE A 34 12.93 4.86 -8.70
C ILE A 34 12.00 5.46 -9.74
N TYR A 35 10.74 5.03 -9.74
CA TYR A 35 9.69 5.55 -10.58
C TYR A 35 8.82 6.51 -9.76
N GLY A 36 9.24 7.78 -9.73
CA GLY A 36 8.64 8.88 -8.98
C GLY A 36 7.41 9.44 -9.69
N HIS A 37 6.30 8.73 -9.59
CA HIS A 37 5.05 9.14 -10.20
C HIS A 37 4.35 10.13 -9.25
N ALA A 38 4.38 11.44 -9.52
CA ALA A 38 3.99 12.46 -8.54
C ALA A 38 3.23 13.67 -9.10
N ASP A 39 2.73 13.59 -10.33
CA ASP A 39 1.93 14.66 -10.96
C ASP A 39 0.47 14.68 -10.45
N HIS A 40 0.34 14.96 -9.16
CA HIS A 40 -0.91 15.07 -8.41
C HIS A 40 -0.61 15.63 -7.01
N SER A 41 -1.49 15.36 -6.04
CA SER A 41 -1.42 15.85 -4.66
C SER A 41 -0.13 15.56 -3.90
N LEU A 42 0.69 14.58 -4.30
CA LEU A 42 1.93 14.22 -3.59
C LEU A 42 3.19 14.87 -4.17
N THR A 43 3.09 15.78 -5.14
CA THR A 43 4.24 16.51 -5.71
C THR A 43 5.21 17.05 -4.66
N THR A 44 4.72 17.53 -3.52
CA THR A 44 5.59 18.06 -2.46
C THR A 44 6.37 16.99 -1.71
N ALA A 45 5.81 15.78 -1.56
CA ALA A 45 6.48 14.66 -0.91
C ALA A 45 7.64 14.14 -1.79
N MET A 46 7.38 13.88 -3.08
CA MET A 46 8.41 13.47 -4.04
C MET A 46 9.61 14.44 -4.08
N ARG A 47 9.36 15.75 -3.93
CA ARG A 47 10.45 16.74 -3.88
C ARG A 47 11.28 16.66 -2.61
N SER A 48 10.70 16.28 -1.46
CA SER A 48 11.46 15.93 -0.25
C SER A 48 12.31 14.71 -0.52
N ASP A 49 11.73 13.67 -1.09
CA ASP A 49 12.41 12.39 -1.30
C ASP A 49 13.58 12.52 -2.26
N LEU A 50 13.45 13.36 -3.31
CA LEU A 50 14.58 13.70 -4.17
C LEU A 50 15.77 14.31 -3.39
N LEU A 51 15.51 15.19 -2.41
CA LEU A 51 16.57 15.74 -1.55
C LEU A 51 17.16 14.68 -0.62
N GLU A 52 16.34 13.72 -0.17
CA GLU A 52 16.82 12.60 0.66
C GLU A 52 17.72 11.65 -0.13
N MET A 53 17.33 11.33 -1.36
CA MET A 53 18.15 10.54 -2.29
C MET A 53 19.51 11.19 -2.52
N GLU A 54 19.60 12.53 -2.59
CA GLU A 54 20.87 13.25 -2.71
C GLU A 54 21.78 13.12 -1.48
N ARG A 55 21.21 12.86 -0.29
CA ARG A 55 22.03 12.58 0.92
C ARG A 55 22.84 11.30 0.74
N ALA A 56 22.27 10.29 0.07
CA ALA A 56 22.99 9.06 -0.30
C ALA A 56 23.88 9.27 -1.54
N GLY A 57 23.25 9.71 -2.63
CA GLY A 57 23.83 10.02 -3.93
C GLY A 57 24.45 8.82 -4.66
N SER A 58 24.61 8.92 -5.97
CA SER A 58 25.34 7.92 -6.76
C SER A 58 26.86 7.97 -6.51
N SER A 59 27.55 6.90 -6.88
CA SER A 59 29.01 6.77 -7.01
C SER A 59 29.34 5.90 -8.22
N ASP A 60 30.60 5.58 -8.47
CA ASP A 60 30.97 4.71 -9.59
C ASP A 60 30.32 3.33 -9.51
N ASP A 61 30.29 2.73 -8.32
CA ASP A 61 29.74 1.38 -8.07
C ASP A 61 28.29 1.35 -7.55
N PHE A 62 27.61 2.50 -7.40
CA PHE A 62 26.23 2.57 -6.90
C PHE A 62 25.46 3.66 -7.62
N LYS A 63 24.39 3.31 -8.33
CA LYS A 63 23.58 4.25 -9.12
C LYS A 63 22.19 4.37 -8.53
N ILE A 64 21.76 5.61 -8.30
CA ILE A 64 20.38 5.97 -7.97
C ILE A 64 19.82 6.67 -9.21
N VAL A 65 18.89 6.03 -9.89
CA VAL A 65 18.35 6.49 -11.18
C VAL A 65 16.86 6.71 -11.02
N VAL A 66 16.40 7.92 -11.30
CA VAL A 66 15.00 8.29 -11.06
C VAL A 66 14.36 8.69 -12.39
N GLN A 67 13.16 8.19 -12.66
CA GLN A 67 12.23 8.84 -13.58
C GLN A 67 11.12 9.46 -12.76
N VAL A 68 10.91 10.77 -12.91
CA VAL A 68 9.98 11.54 -12.07
C VAL A 68 9.09 12.42 -12.92
N ASP A 69 7.82 12.49 -12.55
CA ASP A 69 6.89 13.50 -13.03
C ASP A 69 6.24 14.23 -11.86
N ILE A 70 6.19 15.56 -11.88
CA ILE A 70 5.62 16.37 -10.81
C ILE A 70 4.71 17.46 -11.38
N ASN A 71 3.68 17.80 -10.61
CA ASN A 71 2.77 18.86 -10.99
C ASN A 71 3.43 20.24 -10.81
N THR A 72 3.89 20.84 -11.92
CA THR A 72 4.57 22.15 -11.86
C THR A 72 3.63 23.34 -11.60
N LYS A 73 2.31 23.10 -11.58
CA LYS A 73 1.24 24.10 -11.44
C LYS A 73 0.63 24.18 -10.04
N ILE A 74 0.88 23.23 -9.13
CA ILE A 74 0.29 23.25 -7.78
C ILE A 74 0.60 24.55 -7.02
N ALA A 75 -0.41 25.13 -6.37
CA ALA A 75 -0.32 26.41 -5.65
C ALA A 75 0.72 26.40 -4.52
N ALA A 76 1.00 25.24 -3.91
CA ALA A 76 2.06 25.05 -2.90
C ALA A 76 3.49 25.27 -3.43
N LYS A 77 3.64 25.52 -4.74
CA LYS A 77 4.89 25.93 -5.40
C LYS A 77 5.67 27.03 -4.67
N TRP A 78 4.98 28.01 -4.10
CA TRP A 78 5.63 29.12 -3.39
C TRP A 78 6.41 28.68 -2.15
N PHE A 79 5.92 27.67 -1.43
CA PHE A 79 6.53 27.19 -0.19
C PHE A 79 7.87 26.51 -0.47
N TRP A 80 7.95 25.74 -1.55
CA TRP A 80 9.17 25.05 -1.99
C TRP A 80 10.16 25.97 -2.70
N ASP A 81 9.70 26.87 -3.57
CA ASP A 81 10.58 27.89 -4.19
C ASP A 81 11.24 28.79 -3.12
N PHE A 82 10.51 29.04 -2.02
CA PHE A 82 11.02 29.80 -0.90
C PHE A 82 11.94 28.98 0.03
N LYS A 83 11.52 27.79 0.49
CA LYS A 83 12.22 26.98 1.51
C LYS A 83 13.36 26.12 0.95
N TYR A 84 13.17 25.53 -0.22
CA TYR A 84 14.09 24.54 -0.80
C TYR A 84 14.63 24.94 -2.19
N LYS A 85 14.25 26.10 -2.72
CA LYS A 85 14.88 26.73 -3.89
C LYS A 85 14.98 25.83 -5.14
N ILE A 86 14.13 24.81 -5.24
CA ILE A 86 14.00 23.93 -6.40
C ILE A 86 13.16 24.65 -7.45
N ASP A 87 13.73 24.94 -8.63
CA ASP A 87 13.01 25.57 -9.75
C ASP A 87 12.06 24.56 -10.41
N PRO A 88 10.72 24.68 -10.26
CA PRO A 88 9.78 23.73 -10.82
C PRO A 88 9.81 23.70 -12.36
N LYS A 89 10.31 24.75 -13.02
CA LYS A 89 10.39 24.78 -14.49
C LYS A 89 11.38 23.75 -15.02
N LYS A 90 12.39 23.37 -14.23
CA LYS A 90 13.35 22.31 -14.58
C LYS A 90 12.70 20.92 -14.59
N PHE A 91 11.55 20.76 -13.96
CA PHE A 91 10.83 19.49 -13.82
C PHE A 91 9.57 19.43 -14.68
N LYS A 92 9.45 20.28 -15.70
CA LYS A 92 8.31 20.23 -16.63
C LYS A 92 8.41 19.00 -17.53
N GLY A 93 7.35 18.18 -17.59
CA GLY A 93 7.34 16.86 -18.21
C GLY A 93 8.14 15.83 -17.43
N VAL A 94 8.05 14.57 -17.86
CA VAL A 94 8.74 13.45 -17.22
C VAL A 94 10.26 13.58 -17.32
N LYS A 95 10.94 13.66 -16.18
CA LYS A 95 12.40 13.81 -16.09
C LYS A 95 13.09 12.51 -15.74
N ARG A 96 14.26 12.30 -16.34
CA ARG A 96 15.21 11.25 -15.93
C ARG A 96 16.42 11.87 -15.26
N LEU A 97 16.77 11.33 -14.10
CA LEU A 97 17.79 11.86 -13.21
C LEU A 97 18.81 10.77 -12.89
N LEU A 98 20.08 11.16 -12.82
CA LEU A 98 21.06 10.43 -12.04
C LEU A 98 21.27 11.23 -10.76
N ILE A 99 20.88 10.66 -9.62
CA ILE A 99 20.98 11.39 -8.35
C ILE A 99 22.44 11.45 -7.94
N GLU A 100 22.95 12.65 -7.76
CA GLU A 100 24.31 12.92 -7.33
C GLU A 100 24.35 13.14 -5.82
N LYS A 101 25.49 12.87 -5.20
CA LYS A 101 25.64 13.15 -3.77
C LYS A 101 25.64 14.65 -3.57
N ASP A 102 24.82 15.14 -2.65
CA ASP A 102 24.87 16.54 -2.30
C ASP A 102 26.24 16.88 -1.69
N THR A 103 26.86 17.92 -2.24
CA THR A 103 28.14 18.48 -1.78
C THR A 103 27.99 19.95 -1.35
N GLY A 104 26.78 20.49 -1.44
CA GLY A 104 26.45 21.88 -1.20
C GLY A 104 25.45 22.04 -0.05
N ASN A 105 24.40 22.84 -0.30
CA ASN A 105 23.38 23.11 0.70
C ASN A 105 22.25 22.09 0.56
N LEU A 106 22.04 21.30 1.64
CA LEU A 106 21.05 20.22 1.77
C LEU A 106 19.58 20.62 1.52
N SER A 107 19.32 21.92 1.34
CA SER A 107 18.01 22.42 0.94
C SER A 107 17.87 22.63 -0.56
N TYR A 108 18.91 22.44 -1.39
CA TYR A 108 18.88 22.68 -2.84
C TYR A 108 19.05 21.37 -3.59
N PHE A 109 18.20 21.15 -4.60
CA PHE A 109 18.37 20.03 -5.52
C PHE A 109 19.50 20.31 -6.51
N ASN A 110 20.52 19.45 -6.53
CA ASN A 110 21.79 19.66 -7.24
C ASN A 110 22.08 18.61 -8.33
N SER A 111 21.28 17.56 -8.42
CA SER A 111 21.51 16.43 -9.32
C SER A 111 21.29 16.76 -10.79
N THR A 112 22.00 16.02 -11.65
CA THR A 112 21.93 16.18 -13.10
C THR A 112 20.61 15.65 -13.67
N ILE A 113 19.84 16.53 -14.30
CA ILE A 113 18.71 16.15 -15.16
C ILE A 113 19.26 15.74 -16.54
N LEU A 114 18.89 14.54 -16.99
CA LEU A 114 19.28 13.99 -18.29
C LEU A 114 18.30 14.48 -19.35
N GLU A 115 18.39 15.75 -19.73
CA GLU A 115 17.40 16.40 -20.60
C GLU A 115 17.21 15.70 -21.95
N SER A 116 18.28 15.14 -22.53
CA SER A 116 18.18 14.41 -23.82
C SER A 116 17.44 13.07 -23.72
N GLU A 117 17.27 12.56 -22.50
CA GLU A 117 16.61 11.29 -22.21
C GLU A 117 15.24 11.50 -21.54
N SER A 118 14.93 12.75 -21.19
CA SER A 118 13.65 13.13 -20.56
C SER A 118 12.54 13.18 -21.59
N LEU A 119 11.31 12.94 -21.14
CA LEU A 119 10.13 12.85 -22.00
C LEU A 119 9.29 14.12 -21.88
N SER A 120 8.37 14.29 -22.81
CA SER A 120 7.37 15.36 -22.75
C SER A 120 6.24 14.99 -21.79
N GLU A 121 5.51 16.02 -21.35
CA GLU A 121 4.34 15.95 -20.45
C GLU A 121 3.20 15.03 -20.93
N ASP A 122 3.15 14.72 -22.22
CA ASP A 122 2.15 13.81 -22.78
C ASP A 122 2.41 12.34 -22.43
N HIS A 123 3.58 12.01 -21.87
CA HIS A 123 3.90 10.66 -21.41
C HIS A 123 3.30 10.43 -20.03
N ASN A 124 2.12 9.83 -20.01
CA ASN A 124 1.41 9.47 -18.79
C ASN A 124 2.19 8.40 -18.00
N MET A 125 2.50 8.69 -16.74
CA MET A 125 3.20 7.80 -15.83
C MET A 125 2.34 6.61 -15.35
N ASP A 126 1.02 6.63 -15.58
CA ASP A 126 0.11 5.48 -15.47
C ASP A 126 0.11 4.57 -16.72
N ASP A 127 0.87 4.89 -17.78
CA ASP A 127 1.04 3.99 -18.93
C ASP A 127 2.10 2.92 -18.62
N PRO A 128 1.74 1.61 -18.62
CA PRO A 128 2.70 0.53 -18.38
C PRO A 128 3.88 0.53 -19.37
N ALA A 129 3.70 1.05 -20.58
CA ALA A 129 4.78 1.18 -21.55
C ALA A 129 5.83 2.22 -21.12
N VAL A 130 5.43 3.28 -20.40
CA VAL A 130 6.35 4.29 -19.86
C VAL A 130 7.19 3.69 -18.73
N LEU A 131 6.57 2.90 -17.83
CA LEU A 131 7.28 2.15 -16.79
C LEU A 131 8.28 1.14 -17.40
N GLN A 132 7.82 0.32 -18.36
CA GLN A 132 8.68 -0.64 -19.05
C GLN A 132 9.88 0.07 -19.70
N ALA A 133 9.63 1.13 -20.46
CA ALA A 133 10.67 1.88 -21.16
C ALA A 133 11.68 2.51 -20.18
N PHE A 134 11.24 2.94 -19.00
CA PHE A 134 12.13 3.43 -17.94
C PHE A 134 13.05 2.32 -17.43
N ILE A 135 12.51 1.16 -17.09
CA ILE A 135 13.31 0.05 -16.56
C ILE A 135 14.33 -0.41 -17.61
N GLU A 136 13.89 -0.62 -18.85
CA GLU A 136 14.77 -1.02 -19.96
C GLU A 136 15.90 -0.01 -20.18
N TRP A 137 15.56 1.28 -20.21
CA TRP A 137 16.55 2.35 -20.37
C TRP A 137 17.53 2.41 -19.19
N GLY A 138 17.02 2.34 -17.96
CA GLY A 138 17.81 2.44 -16.74
C GLY A 138 18.83 1.31 -16.65
N MET A 139 18.40 0.07 -16.89
CA MET A 139 19.28 -1.10 -16.89
C MET A 139 20.31 -1.08 -18.02
N ALA A 140 19.93 -0.61 -19.21
CA ALA A 140 20.86 -0.49 -20.34
C ALA A 140 21.90 0.63 -20.13
N ARG A 141 21.48 1.76 -19.56
CA ARG A 141 22.33 2.94 -19.36
C ARG A 141 23.25 2.81 -18.14
N TYR A 142 22.80 2.10 -17.11
CA TYR A 142 23.47 1.90 -15.83
C TYR A 142 23.51 0.41 -15.48
N PRO A 143 24.29 -0.39 -16.22
CA PRO A 143 24.40 -1.83 -15.96
C PRO A 143 25.00 -2.09 -14.59
N ALA A 144 24.40 -3.00 -13.82
CA ALA A 144 24.82 -3.41 -12.50
C ALA A 144 24.72 -4.93 -12.26
N GLU A 145 25.43 -5.39 -11.22
CA GLU A 145 25.33 -6.75 -10.70
C GLU A 145 24.00 -6.99 -9.97
N ARG A 146 23.48 -5.98 -9.27
CA ARG A 146 22.26 -6.04 -8.46
C ARG A 146 21.31 -4.90 -8.78
N TYR A 147 20.01 -5.17 -8.71
CA TYR A 147 18.99 -4.18 -9.07
C TYR A 147 17.87 -4.11 -8.04
N GLY A 148 17.51 -2.88 -7.70
CA GLY A 148 16.29 -2.55 -6.94
C GLY A 148 15.36 -1.71 -7.79
N LEU A 149 14.05 -1.87 -7.58
CA LEU A 149 13.03 -1.00 -8.16
C LEU A 149 12.12 -0.48 -7.05
N VAL A 150 11.92 0.84 -6.98
CA VAL A 150 10.94 1.48 -6.10
C VAL A 150 9.88 2.17 -6.95
N LEU A 151 8.62 1.85 -6.67
CA LEU A 151 7.42 2.44 -7.27
C LEU A 151 6.83 3.40 -6.24
N TRP A 152 6.89 4.70 -6.53
CA TRP A 152 6.48 5.77 -5.62
C TRP A 152 5.23 6.48 -6.16
N ASN A 153 4.15 6.52 -5.37
CA ASN A 153 2.87 7.21 -5.62
C ASN A 153 1.88 6.97 -4.43
N HIS A 154 0.59 7.23 -4.65
CA HIS A 154 -0.55 6.55 -4.06
C HIS A 154 -0.67 5.09 -4.48
N GLY A 155 -1.20 4.28 -3.57
CA GLY A 155 -1.68 2.94 -3.84
C GLY A 155 -3.07 2.73 -3.27
N ASN A 156 -3.81 1.78 -3.85
CA ASN A 156 -5.20 1.51 -3.48
C ASN A 156 -5.49 0.00 -3.53
N GLN A 157 -4.55 -0.80 -3.03
CA GLN A 157 -4.67 -2.24 -2.95
C GLN A 157 -4.91 -2.85 -4.35
N PHE A 158 -5.83 -3.81 -4.56
CA PHE A 158 -6.04 -4.40 -5.88
C PHE A 158 -6.60 -3.42 -6.92
N VAL A 159 -7.09 -2.24 -6.50
CA VAL A 159 -7.62 -1.22 -7.42
C VAL A 159 -6.50 -0.64 -8.29
N GLY A 160 -5.28 -0.57 -7.75
CA GLY A 160 -4.09 -0.20 -8.50
C GLY A 160 -3.18 0.79 -7.78
N TYR A 161 -2.25 1.33 -8.57
CA TYR A 161 -1.18 2.22 -8.18
C TYR A 161 -1.10 3.38 -9.18
N GLY A 162 -0.89 4.61 -8.70
CA GLY A 162 -0.74 5.78 -9.58
C GLY A 162 -1.85 6.82 -9.46
N GLY A 163 -2.02 7.63 -10.50
CA GLY A 163 -2.90 8.79 -10.52
C GLY A 163 -2.31 10.03 -11.19
N ASP A 164 -1.88 9.91 -12.45
CA ASP A 164 -1.29 10.99 -13.25
C ASP A 164 -2.33 12.01 -13.73
N THR A 165 -2.31 13.21 -13.17
CA THR A 165 -3.26 14.24 -13.58
C THR A 165 -2.83 14.99 -14.86
N GLN A 166 -1.65 14.77 -15.42
CA GLN A 166 -1.08 15.49 -16.56
C GLN A 166 -1.20 17.02 -16.42
N GLU A 167 -0.55 17.57 -15.41
CA GLU A 167 -0.62 18.90 -14.85
C GLU A 167 -2.06 19.38 -14.64
N GLY A 168 -2.92 18.50 -14.11
CA GLY A 168 -4.33 18.76 -13.84
C GLY A 168 -5.24 18.80 -15.07
N THR A 169 -4.83 18.21 -16.20
CA THR A 169 -5.67 18.10 -17.41
C THR A 169 -6.51 16.83 -17.46
N LEU A 170 -6.18 15.82 -16.65
CA LEU A 170 -6.99 14.61 -16.44
C LEU A 170 -7.70 14.68 -15.08
N ASP A 171 -9.04 14.75 -15.12
CA ASP A 171 -9.89 14.84 -13.90
C ASP A 171 -10.00 13.49 -13.15
N HIS A 172 -9.90 12.37 -13.88
CA HIS A 172 -10.05 11.01 -13.35
C HIS A 172 -8.92 10.11 -13.88
N PRO A 173 -7.70 10.29 -13.40
CA PRO A 173 -6.60 9.44 -13.81
C PRO A 173 -6.84 8.00 -13.38
N MET A 174 -6.47 7.07 -14.24
CA MET A 174 -6.64 5.64 -14.02
C MET A 174 -5.27 5.03 -13.79
N GLY A 175 -4.95 4.76 -12.51
CA GLY A 175 -3.72 4.10 -12.12
C GLY A 175 -3.53 2.74 -12.79
N MET A 176 -2.29 2.26 -12.78
CA MET A 176 -1.94 0.93 -13.26
C MET A 176 -2.47 -0.15 -12.32
N THR A 177 -3.05 -1.20 -12.89
CA THR A 177 -3.29 -2.46 -12.16
C THR A 177 -1.96 -3.16 -11.86
N THR A 178 -1.90 -3.94 -10.79
CA THR A 178 -0.70 -4.72 -10.43
C THR A 178 -0.28 -5.70 -11.53
N GLY A 179 -1.24 -6.25 -12.29
CA GLY A 179 -0.97 -7.10 -13.45
C GLY A 179 -0.31 -6.35 -14.62
N GLN A 180 -0.69 -5.09 -14.85
CA GLN A 180 0.00 -4.23 -15.82
C GLN A 180 1.43 -3.90 -15.38
N VAL A 181 1.63 -3.59 -14.09
CA VAL A 181 2.96 -3.35 -13.52
C VAL A 181 3.82 -4.61 -13.63
N ASN A 182 3.30 -5.79 -13.26
CA ASN A 182 3.98 -7.08 -13.46
C ASN A 182 4.43 -7.26 -14.92
N THR A 183 3.51 -7.01 -15.87
CA THR A 183 3.80 -7.20 -17.30
C THR A 183 4.94 -6.29 -17.75
N ALA A 184 4.90 -5.01 -17.37
CA ALA A 184 5.94 -4.03 -17.72
C ALA A 184 7.32 -4.43 -17.16
N ILE A 185 7.39 -4.82 -15.89
CA ILE A 185 8.64 -5.24 -15.24
C ILE A 185 9.15 -6.54 -15.87
N SER A 186 8.28 -7.54 -16.06
CA SER A 186 8.63 -8.84 -16.64
C SER A 186 9.23 -8.70 -18.04
N GLN A 187 8.64 -7.86 -18.89
CA GLN A 187 9.14 -7.62 -20.24
C GLN A 187 10.48 -6.89 -20.23
N ALA A 188 10.64 -5.89 -19.36
CA ALA A 188 11.90 -5.17 -19.22
C ALA A 188 13.04 -6.08 -18.73
N LEU A 189 12.78 -6.92 -17.71
CA LEU A 189 13.71 -7.92 -17.19
C LEU A 189 14.12 -8.92 -18.26
N ALA A 190 13.15 -9.47 -18.99
CA ALA A 190 13.42 -10.41 -20.09
C ALA A 190 14.31 -9.78 -21.18
N LYS A 191 14.08 -8.51 -21.53
CA LYS A 191 14.93 -7.78 -22.50
C LYS A 191 16.34 -7.54 -21.96
N ALA A 192 16.47 -7.32 -20.65
CA ALA A 192 17.76 -7.18 -19.98
C ALA A 192 18.47 -8.52 -19.72
N GLY A 193 17.85 -9.66 -20.09
CA GLY A 193 18.40 -11.00 -19.86
C GLY A 193 18.45 -11.36 -18.37
N ARG A 194 17.47 -10.91 -17.59
CA ARG A 194 17.34 -11.16 -16.15
C ARG A 194 15.99 -11.75 -15.82
N ASP A 195 15.96 -12.60 -14.80
CA ASP A 195 14.74 -13.24 -14.33
C ASP A 195 14.01 -12.41 -13.26
N LYS A 196 14.77 -11.73 -12.40
CA LYS A 196 14.25 -10.97 -11.25
C LYS A 196 15.15 -9.81 -10.84
N MET A 197 14.58 -8.89 -10.07
CA MET A 197 15.27 -7.89 -9.27
C MET A 197 15.70 -8.49 -7.92
N ASP A 198 16.64 -7.85 -7.23
CA ASP A 198 16.93 -8.17 -5.83
C ASP A 198 15.77 -7.72 -4.93
N PHE A 199 15.23 -6.53 -5.18
CA PHE A 199 14.02 -6.08 -4.51
C PHE A 199 13.09 -5.26 -5.40
N ILE A 200 11.81 -5.32 -5.07
CA ILE A 200 10.78 -4.38 -5.55
C ILE A 200 10.10 -3.79 -4.32
N GLY A 201 10.02 -2.47 -4.24
CA GLY A 201 9.30 -1.77 -3.18
C GLY A 201 8.19 -0.89 -3.75
N PHE A 202 7.04 -0.92 -3.09
CA PHE A 202 6.03 0.11 -3.24
C PHE A 202 6.18 1.08 -2.06
N ASP A 203 6.65 2.28 -2.35
CA ASP A 203 6.64 3.39 -1.40
C ASP A 203 5.29 4.10 -1.48
N THR A 204 4.24 3.33 -1.21
CA THR A 204 2.84 3.71 -1.37
C THR A 204 1.92 3.00 -0.38
N CYS A 205 0.73 3.56 -0.19
CA CYS A 205 -0.34 2.99 0.62
C CYS A 205 -0.86 1.64 0.08
N LEU A 206 -1.27 0.75 0.99
CA LEU A 206 -2.14 -0.42 0.72
C LEU A 206 -1.62 -1.50 -0.25
N MET A 207 -0.35 -1.48 -0.65
CA MET A 207 0.22 -2.46 -1.58
C MET A 207 0.69 -3.77 -0.91
N GLY A 208 0.65 -3.84 0.42
CA GLY A 208 0.97 -5.04 1.21
C GLY A 208 -0.19 -6.03 1.33
N GLY A 209 -0.75 -6.48 0.20
CA GLY A 209 -1.93 -7.36 0.18
C GLY A 209 -1.69 -8.71 -0.49
N ALA A 210 -2.41 -9.74 -0.07
CA ALA A 210 -2.32 -11.10 -0.62
C ALA A 210 -2.57 -11.14 -2.13
N GLU A 211 -3.46 -10.27 -2.61
CA GLU A 211 -3.80 -10.09 -4.02
C GLU A 211 -2.66 -9.49 -4.83
N ILE A 212 -1.86 -8.63 -4.20
CA ILE A 212 -0.75 -7.92 -4.83
C ILE A 212 0.49 -8.80 -4.88
N LEU A 213 0.86 -9.45 -3.77
CA LEU A 213 2.07 -10.27 -3.66
C LEU A 213 2.19 -11.32 -4.78
N GLY A 214 1.06 -11.88 -5.21
CA GLY A 214 1.02 -12.85 -6.30
C GLY A 214 1.51 -12.32 -7.64
N ASP A 215 1.34 -11.04 -7.93
CA ASP A 215 1.86 -10.42 -9.14
C ASP A 215 3.37 -10.13 -9.07
N PHE A 216 4.04 -10.26 -7.92
CA PHE A 216 5.46 -9.93 -7.79
C PHE A 216 6.34 -11.09 -7.33
N ASN A 217 5.74 -12.25 -7.01
CA ASN A 217 6.45 -13.37 -6.40
C ASN A 217 7.64 -13.94 -7.19
N THR A 218 7.61 -13.85 -8.52
CA THR A 218 8.72 -14.30 -9.36
C THR A 218 9.64 -13.15 -9.80
N LEU A 219 9.28 -11.90 -9.50
CA LEU A 219 9.96 -10.71 -10.02
C LEU A 219 11.02 -10.14 -9.07
N CYS A 220 11.02 -10.56 -7.81
CA CYS A 220 11.98 -10.09 -6.81
C CYS A 220 12.31 -11.16 -5.74
N ASP A 221 13.43 -11.00 -5.05
CA ASP A 221 13.74 -11.78 -3.84
C ASP A 221 13.04 -11.22 -2.60
N VAL A 222 13.01 -9.90 -2.48
CA VAL A 222 12.31 -9.18 -1.40
C VAL A 222 11.29 -8.21 -1.98
N PHE A 223 10.08 -8.24 -1.42
CA PHE A 223 9.04 -7.26 -1.70
C PHE A 223 8.85 -6.35 -0.49
N PHE A 224 8.69 -5.04 -0.69
CA PHE A 224 8.40 -4.08 0.39
C PHE A 224 7.09 -3.37 0.11
N ALA A 225 6.19 -3.31 1.10
CA ALA A 225 4.94 -2.58 0.97
C ALA A 225 4.20 -2.40 2.31
N CYS A 226 3.36 -1.36 2.36
CA CYS A 226 2.42 -1.11 3.45
C CYS A 226 1.06 -1.80 3.20
N PRO A 227 0.54 -2.64 4.11
CA PRO A 227 -0.85 -3.12 4.04
C PRO A 227 -1.88 -2.04 4.46
N GLU A 228 -1.43 -1.00 5.17
CA GLU A 228 -2.21 0.15 5.63
C GLU A 228 -1.91 1.39 4.77
N LEU A 229 -2.64 2.48 5.00
CA LEU A 229 -2.19 3.80 4.53
C LEU A 229 -0.82 4.14 5.11
N ASP A 230 0.02 4.74 4.27
CA ASP A 230 1.19 5.46 4.72
C ASP A 230 0.74 6.84 5.22
N TYR A 231 0.94 7.11 6.51
CA TYR A 231 0.53 8.37 7.15
C TYR A 231 1.65 9.41 7.21
N GLY A 232 2.85 9.05 6.75
CA GLY A 232 4.06 9.81 6.94
C GLY A 232 4.71 10.18 5.62
N ASP A 233 6.04 10.19 5.64
CA ASP A 233 6.88 10.65 4.54
C ASP A 233 7.37 9.49 3.65
N GLY A 234 6.90 8.26 3.87
CA GLY A 234 7.39 7.08 3.15
C GLY A 234 8.82 6.68 3.54
N TRP A 235 9.55 6.12 2.57
CA TRP A 235 10.92 5.66 2.78
C TRP A 235 11.89 6.80 3.16
N ASP A 236 12.75 6.58 4.17
CA ASP A 236 13.94 7.42 4.34
C ASP A 236 15.00 7.03 3.29
N TYR A 237 14.93 7.64 2.11
CA TYR A 237 15.82 7.33 1.01
C TYR A 237 17.29 7.60 1.34
N GLY A 238 17.55 8.60 2.18
CA GLY A 238 18.90 8.96 2.59
C GLY A 238 19.55 7.87 3.44
N ALA A 239 18.84 7.37 4.45
CA ALA A 239 19.30 6.29 5.31
C ALA A 239 19.34 4.95 4.56
N THR A 240 18.25 4.57 3.88
CA THR A 240 18.11 3.29 3.20
C THR A 240 19.11 3.12 2.07
N LEU A 241 19.19 4.07 1.13
CA LEU A 241 20.13 3.98 0.01
C LEU A 241 21.56 4.25 0.47
N GLY A 242 21.76 5.07 1.50
CA GLY A 242 23.07 5.29 2.13
C GLY A 242 23.64 4.02 2.75
N PHE A 243 22.80 3.25 3.46
CA PHE A 243 23.16 1.96 4.02
C PHE A 243 23.52 0.95 2.92
N LEU A 244 22.69 0.84 1.88
CA LEU A 244 22.92 -0.12 0.79
C LEU A 244 24.21 0.22 0.02
N LYS A 245 24.46 1.51 -0.22
CA LYS A 245 25.70 2.00 -0.85
C LYS A 245 26.94 1.69 -0.01
N ALA A 246 26.85 1.81 1.32
CA ALA A 246 27.96 1.50 2.22
C ALA A 246 28.21 -0.01 2.36
N ASN A 247 27.19 -0.83 2.12
CA ASN A 247 27.22 -2.28 2.27
C ASN A 247 26.73 -2.98 0.98
N PRO A 248 27.43 -2.83 -0.17
CA PRO A 248 26.93 -3.30 -1.46
C PRO A 248 26.74 -4.83 -1.52
N ASP A 249 27.50 -5.57 -0.73
CA ASP A 249 27.44 -7.04 -0.65
C ASP A 249 26.50 -7.56 0.46
N VAL A 250 25.69 -6.68 1.08
CA VAL A 250 24.73 -7.08 2.12
C VAL A 250 23.74 -8.12 1.56
N GLU A 251 23.46 -9.14 2.36
CA GLU A 251 22.42 -10.12 2.04
C GLU A 251 21.06 -9.41 2.00
N ILE A 252 20.24 -9.72 0.99
CA ILE A 252 19.06 -8.90 0.68
C ILE A 252 18.00 -8.93 1.79
N LYS A 253 17.89 -10.04 2.54
CA LYS A 253 16.96 -10.16 3.66
C LYS A 253 17.46 -9.42 4.89
N GLU A 254 18.78 -9.28 5.06
CA GLU A 254 19.33 -8.38 6.08
C GLU A 254 19.12 -6.90 5.70
N PHE A 255 19.32 -6.51 4.43
CA PHE A 255 18.92 -5.18 3.97
C PHE A 255 17.45 -4.90 4.22
N ALA A 256 16.58 -5.90 4.02
CA ALA A 256 15.16 -5.76 4.24
C ALA A 256 14.78 -5.41 5.68
N LYS A 257 15.49 -5.97 6.65
CA LYS A 257 15.26 -5.64 8.08
C LYS A 257 15.72 -4.23 8.40
N GLU A 258 16.84 -3.80 7.83
CA GLU A 258 17.38 -2.44 8.02
C GLU A 258 16.47 -1.39 7.39
N GLU A 259 15.98 -1.61 6.17
CA GLU A 259 15.00 -0.73 5.51
C GLU A 259 13.75 -0.53 6.39
N VAL A 260 13.12 -1.61 6.85
CA VAL A 260 11.95 -1.53 7.75
C VAL A 260 12.28 -0.77 9.04
N GLY A 261 13.52 -0.90 9.54
CA GLY A 261 14.03 -0.14 10.67
C GLY A 261 14.15 1.36 10.39
N PHE A 262 14.70 1.74 9.23
CA PHE A 262 14.81 3.14 8.79
C PHE A 262 13.43 3.75 8.57
N TRP A 263 12.53 3.06 7.86
CA TRP A 263 11.14 3.49 7.68
C TRP A 263 10.45 3.72 9.03
N ASN A 264 10.61 2.78 9.98
CA ASN A 264 10.02 2.93 11.31
C ASN A 264 10.53 4.17 12.05
N ALA A 265 11.83 4.49 11.92
CA ALA A 265 12.44 5.64 12.55
C ALA A 265 12.06 6.97 11.87
N HIS A 266 11.77 6.93 10.58
CA HIS A 266 11.31 8.07 9.78
C HIS A 266 9.87 8.48 10.13
N HIS A 267 9.04 7.51 10.52
CA HIS A 267 7.61 7.70 10.78
C HIS A 267 7.29 8.11 12.22
N GLY A 268 6.77 9.33 12.40
CA GLY A 268 6.45 9.93 13.70
C GLY A 268 5.10 10.66 13.80
N GLU A 269 4.30 10.68 12.74
CA GLU A 269 3.02 11.39 12.70
C GLU A 269 2.01 10.83 13.73
N PRO A 270 0.97 11.59 14.14
CA PRO A 270 0.02 11.13 15.14
C PRO A 270 -0.68 9.81 14.77
N MET A 271 -1.01 9.59 13.50
CA MET A 271 -1.54 8.30 13.04
C MET A 271 -0.48 7.22 13.08
N ASP A 272 0.75 7.53 12.66
CA ASP A 272 1.88 6.58 12.64
C ASP A 272 2.14 5.92 13.99
N GLN A 273 2.17 6.72 15.06
CA GLN A 273 2.46 6.24 16.42
C GLN A 273 1.51 5.12 16.88
N THR A 274 0.32 5.06 16.30
CA THR A 274 -0.75 4.14 16.71
C THR A 274 -1.08 3.10 15.65
N HIS A 275 -1.09 3.44 14.37
CA HIS A 275 -1.67 2.61 13.31
C HIS A 275 -0.74 2.24 12.16
N LYS A 276 0.49 2.78 12.07
CA LYS A 276 1.38 2.46 10.93
C LYS A 276 1.61 0.97 10.78
N VAL A 277 1.72 0.50 9.54
CA VAL A 277 2.17 -0.85 9.23
C VAL A 277 2.97 -0.84 7.93
N HIS A 278 4.23 -1.26 7.99
CA HIS A 278 5.11 -1.48 6.84
C HIS A 278 5.83 -2.81 7.00
N ALA A 279 6.04 -3.53 5.90
CA ALA A 279 6.64 -4.86 5.96
C ALA A 279 7.51 -5.18 4.75
N ALA A 280 8.47 -6.09 5.01
CA ALA A 280 9.27 -6.74 3.99
C ALA A 280 8.92 -8.23 3.92
N TYR A 281 8.70 -8.73 2.71
CA TYR A 281 8.25 -10.10 2.43
C TYR A 281 9.35 -10.90 1.71
N ASP A 282 9.62 -12.12 2.18
CA ASP A 282 10.50 -13.10 1.56
C ASP A 282 9.77 -13.83 0.44
N MET A 283 9.98 -13.42 -0.81
CA MET A 283 9.23 -13.99 -1.93
C MET A 283 9.61 -15.46 -2.21
N ALA A 284 10.73 -15.95 -1.69
CA ALA A 284 11.06 -17.39 -1.72
C ALA A 284 10.12 -18.24 -0.84
N LYS A 285 9.30 -17.61 0.01
CA LYS A 285 8.31 -18.27 0.87
C LYS A 285 6.89 -18.16 0.32
N TYR A 286 6.70 -17.45 -0.79
CA TYR A 286 5.39 -17.21 -1.38
C TYR A 286 4.65 -18.51 -1.74
N ASP A 287 5.33 -19.52 -2.29
CA ASP A 287 4.68 -20.79 -2.66
C ASP A 287 4.07 -21.52 -1.44
N ALA A 288 4.75 -21.48 -0.29
CA ALA A 288 4.25 -22.08 0.95
C ALA A 288 3.04 -21.30 1.50
N PHE A 289 3.07 -19.97 1.40
CA PHE A 289 1.93 -19.11 1.67
C PHE A 289 0.76 -19.44 0.72
N ALA A 290 0.98 -19.45 -0.59
CA ALA A 290 -0.05 -19.67 -1.59
C ALA A 290 -0.73 -21.04 -1.43
N GLN A 291 0.03 -22.09 -1.09
CA GLN A 291 -0.54 -23.41 -0.80
C GLN A 291 -1.42 -23.39 0.46
N SER A 292 -0.94 -22.76 1.54
CA SER A 292 -1.69 -22.67 2.80
C SER A 292 -2.95 -21.80 2.65
N PHE A 293 -2.86 -20.72 1.87
CA PHE A 293 -3.96 -19.83 1.57
C PHE A 293 -5.07 -20.52 0.75
N LYS A 294 -4.70 -21.32 -0.26
CA LYS A 294 -5.65 -22.16 -1.00
C LYS A 294 -6.41 -23.11 -0.08
N SER A 295 -5.68 -23.84 0.77
CA SER A 295 -6.28 -24.78 1.72
C SER A 295 -7.22 -24.07 2.70
N PHE A 296 -6.81 -22.92 3.25
CA PHE A 296 -7.64 -22.10 4.11
C PHE A 296 -8.92 -21.60 3.41
N SER A 297 -8.79 -21.10 2.19
CA SER A 297 -9.92 -20.59 1.40
C SER A 297 -10.92 -21.69 1.04
N GLU A 298 -10.43 -22.87 0.67
CA GLU A 298 -11.26 -24.05 0.43
C GLU A 298 -12.04 -24.44 1.69
N GLN A 299 -11.38 -24.53 2.84
CA GLN A 299 -12.04 -24.88 4.10
C GLN A 299 -13.05 -23.81 4.57
N LEU A 300 -12.75 -22.53 4.35
CA LEU A 300 -13.68 -21.44 4.62
C LEU A 300 -14.95 -21.55 3.80
N LYS A 301 -14.81 -21.80 2.50
CA LYS A 301 -15.93 -22.01 1.58
C LYS A 301 -16.79 -23.20 2.01
N LEU A 302 -16.15 -24.33 2.35
CA LEU A 302 -16.85 -25.54 2.81
C LEU A 302 -17.59 -25.30 4.13
N TYR A 303 -16.97 -24.60 5.08
CA TYR A 303 -17.60 -24.26 6.35
C TYR A 303 -18.82 -23.34 6.15
N GLY A 304 -18.70 -22.35 5.26
CA GLY A 304 -19.81 -21.45 4.90
C GLY A 304 -21.06 -22.17 4.39
N HIS A 305 -20.90 -23.31 3.69
CA HIS A 305 -22.03 -24.10 3.21
C HIS A 305 -22.72 -24.93 4.30
N ALA A 306 -22.08 -25.15 5.44
CA ALA A 306 -22.57 -26.03 6.49
C ALA A 306 -23.04 -25.27 7.74
N ASP A 307 -22.23 -24.35 8.25
CA ASP A 307 -22.34 -23.80 9.62
C ASP A 307 -21.68 -22.41 9.71
N GLY A 308 -21.73 -21.62 8.63
CA GLY A 308 -20.92 -20.41 8.42
C GLY A 308 -21.17 -19.22 9.35
N GLN A 309 -22.02 -19.33 10.37
CA GLN A 309 -22.52 -18.20 11.17
C GLN A 309 -21.42 -17.45 11.92
N GLU A 310 -20.32 -18.12 12.31
CA GLU A 310 -19.23 -17.48 13.05
C GLU A 310 -18.38 -16.52 12.20
N VAL A 311 -18.28 -16.75 10.89
CA VAL A 311 -17.27 -16.05 10.07
C VAL A 311 -17.53 -14.54 9.87
N PRO A 312 -18.78 -14.06 9.64
CA PRO A 312 -19.06 -12.63 9.51
C PRO A 312 -18.69 -11.84 10.76
N LYS A 313 -18.97 -12.41 11.94
CA LYS A 313 -18.54 -11.88 13.24
C LYS A 313 -17.01 -11.78 13.31
N LEU A 314 -16.30 -12.88 13.02
CA LEU A 314 -14.83 -12.88 13.06
C LEU A 314 -14.21 -11.92 12.05
N ARG A 315 -14.86 -11.70 10.91
CA ARG A 315 -14.49 -10.66 9.94
C ARG A 315 -14.64 -9.27 10.53
N ALA A 316 -15.74 -8.97 11.22
CA ALA A 316 -15.96 -7.67 11.86
C ALA A 316 -15.01 -7.44 13.05
N GLU A 317 -14.56 -8.53 13.69
CA GLU A 317 -13.55 -8.47 14.75
C GLU A 317 -12.10 -8.38 14.27
N ALA A 318 -11.84 -8.73 13.01
CA ALA A 318 -10.52 -8.69 12.41
C ALA A 318 -9.99 -7.25 12.38
N THR A 319 -8.67 -7.11 12.41
CA THR A 319 -8.02 -5.82 12.22
C THR A 319 -8.32 -5.30 10.81
N HIS A 320 -8.88 -4.10 10.72
CA HIS A 320 -9.16 -3.41 9.46
C HIS A 320 -8.00 -2.53 9.01
N TYR A 321 -7.82 -2.42 7.69
CA TYR A 321 -6.89 -1.50 7.02
C TYR A 321 -7.63 -0.46 6.16
N SER A 322 -6.92 0.53 5.65
CA SER A 322 -7.43 1.71 4.95
C SER A 322 -8.18 2.68 5.87
N LEU A 323 -7.55 3.00 7.01
CA LEU A 323 -8.10 3.97 7.96
C LEU A 323 -7.55 5.36 7.66
N SER A 324 -8.38 6.31 7.21
CA SER A 324 -7.90 7.64 6.83
C SER A 324 -7.39 8.47 8.03
N ASP A 325 -8.04 8.34 9.18
CA ASP A 325 -7.74 9.16 10.35
C ASP A 325 -8.29 8.55 11.64
N ARG A 326 -8.00 9.22 12.78
CA ARG A 326 -8.36 8.73 14.12
C ARG A 326 -9.87 8.59 14.36
N SER A 327 -10.71 9.38 13.69
CA SER A 327 -12.16 9.27 13.85
C SER A 327 -12.71 7.99 13.25
N GLN A 328 -11.98 7.38 12.30
CA GLN A 328 -12.40 6.18 11.59
C GLN A 328 -11.81 4.88 12.16
N ILE A 329 -11.10 4.92 13.30
CA ILE A 329 -10.42 3.74 13.85
C ILE A 329 -11.37 2.57 14.13
N LYS A 330 -12.64 2.87 14.40
CA LYS A 330 -13.70 1.88 14.63
C LYS A 330 -14.57 1.62 13.40
N SER A 331 -14.30 2.28 12.28
CA SER A 331 -15.08 2.12 11.06
C SER A 331 -14.68 0.84 10.35
N PRO A 332 -15.66 0.03 9.90
CA PRO A 332 -15.35 -1.07 9.02
C PRO A 332 -14.90 -0.54 7.65
N THR A 333 -14.07 -1.33 6.99
CA THR A 333 -13.45 -1.07 5.68
C THR A 333 -13.47 -2.36 4.87
N HIS A 334 -13.23 -2.32 3.56
CA HIS A 334 -13.20 -3.53 2.73
C HIS A 334 -11.93 -4.37 2.87
N PHE A 335 -10.95 -3.93 3.66
CA PHE A 335 -9.65 -4.59 3.78
C PHE A 335 -9.38 -4.98 5.23
N ILE A 336 -8.99 -6.23 5.44
CA ILE A 336 -8.66 -6.77 6.76
C ILE A 336 -7.26 -7.37 6.78
N ASP A 337 -6.68 -7.51 7.96
CA ASP A 337 -5.46 -8.30 8.17
C ASP A 337 -5.78 -9.79 8.07
N LEU A 338 -5.20 -10.44 7.05
CA LEU A 338 -5.47 -11.82 6.73
C LEU A 338 -4.99 -12.77 7.84
N GLY A 339 -3.82 -12.51 8.43
CA GLY A 339 -3.28 -13.37 9.47
C GLY A 339 -4.02 -13.22 10.80
N ASP A 340 -4.42 -12.02 11.20
CA ASP A 340 -5.29 -11.79 12.36
C ASP A 340 -6.65 -12.48 12.17
N PHE A 341 -7.26 -12.36 10.98
CA PHE A 341 -8.50 -13.04 10.65
C PHE A 341 -8.36 -14.57 10.74
N ALA A 342 -7.33 -15.15 10.12
CA ALA A 342 -7.06 -16.59 10.21
C ALA A 342 -6.81 -17.03 11.66
N LYS A 343 -6.06 -16.25 12.45
CA LYS A 343 -5.81 -16.54 13.87
C LYS A 343 -7.08 -16.52 14.70
N LYS A 344 -8.02 -15.60 14.42
CA LYS A 344 -9.33 -15.56 15.07
C LYS A 344 -10.16 -16.80 14.75
N ILE A 345 -10.20 -17.21 13.48
CA ILE A 345 -10.86 -18.46 13.06
C ILE A 345 -10.26 -19.68 13.76
N ALA A 346 -8.94 -19.77 13.85
CA ALA A 346 -8.28 -20.88 14.54
C ALA A 346 -8.66 -21.00 16.03
N ASN A 347 -9.07 -19.90 16.66
CA ASN A 347 -9.46 -19.85 18.06
C ASN A 347 -10.98 -19.94 18.28
N ALA A 348 -11.78 -19.85 17.22
CA ALA A 348 -13.24 -19.93 17.28
C ALA A 348 -13.74 -21.38 17.34
N SER A 349 -15.05 -21.52 17.58
CA SER A 349 -15.78 -22.79 17.62
C SER A 349 -16.10 -23.32 16.22
N VAL A 350 -15.10 -23.44 15.35
CA VAL A 350 -15.23 -23.99 13.99
C VAL A 350 -14.79 -25.45 13.92
N ASN A 351 -15.04 -26.11 12.77
CA ASN A 351 -14.60 -27.48 12.56
C ASN A 351 -13.06 -27.63 12.57
N ALA A 352 -12.57 -28.84 12.82
CA ALA A 352 -11.14 -29.12 12.99
C ALA A 352 -10.31 -28.81 11.73
N ASP A 353 -10.86 -29.04 10.54
CA ASP A 353 -10.15 -28.84 9.26
C ASP A 353 -9.91 -27.36 9.00
N LEU A 354 -10.93 -26.51 9.19
CA LEU A 354 -10.79 -25.06 9.08
C LEU A 354 -9.84 -24.50 10.15
N LYS A 355 -9.92 -25.01 11.38
CA LYS A 355 -8.98 -24.62 12.45
C LYS A 355 -7.53 -24.92 12.07
N GLN A 356 -7.25 -26.12 11.55
CA GLN A 356 -5.90 -26.51 11.16
C GLN A 356 -5.41 -25.71 9.94
N ALA A 357 -6.26 -25.52 8.92
CA ALA A 357 -5.91 -24.73 7.75
C ALA A 357 -5.60 -23.27 8.12
N SER A 358 -6.35 -22.70 9.07
CA SER A 358 -6.12 -21.36 9.61
C SER A 358 -4.78 -21.25 10.33
N LEU A 359 -4.43 -22.22 11.19
CA LEU A 359 -3.13 -22.25 11.87
C LEU A 359 -1.96 -22.36 10.87
N ASN A 360 -2.11 -23.18 9.83
CA ASN A 360 -1.10 -23.33 8.79
C ASN A 360 -0.91 -22.02 8.02
N LEU A 361 -2.00 -21.31 7.70
CA LEU A 361 -1.91 -20.01 7.03
C LEU A 361 -1.20 -18.98 7.90
N VAL A 362 -1.52 -18.88 9.19
CA VAL A 362 -0.81 -17.97 10.12
C VAL A 362 0.69 -18.26 10.12
N GLN A 363 1.10 -19.53 10.23
CA GLN A 363 2.51 -19.91 10.20
C GLN A 363 3.19 -19.59 8.85
N ALA A 364 2.48 -19.76 7.74
CA ALA A 364 3.02 -19.46 6.42
C ALA A 364 3.19 -17.95 6.19
N ILE A 365 2.26 -17.13 6.68
CA ILE A 365 2.41 -15.66 6.66
C ILE A 365 3.58 -15.25 7.55
N ASP A 366 3.64 -15.71 8.80
CA ASP A 366 4.75 -15.39 9.71
C ASP A 366 6.11 -15.80 9.14
N GLY A 367 6.17 -16.94 8.44
CA GLY A 367 7.39 -17.40 7.77
C GLY A 367 7.79 -16.60 6.54
N MET A 368 6.88 -15.83 5.95
CA MET A 368 7.11 -14.97 4.79
C MET A 368 7.50 -13.54 5.20
N ILE A 369 7.13 -13.05 6.38
CA ILE A 369 7.49 -11.71 6.86
C ILE A 369 8.93 -11.69 7.39
N LEU A 370 9.82 -10.95 6.74
CA LEU A 370 11.21 -10.75 7.18
C LEU A 370 11.32 -9.76 8.34
N ALA A 371 10.58 -8.67 8.22
CA ALA A 371 10.48 -7.62 9.22
C ALA A 371 9.16 -6.86 9.02
N LYS A 372 8.65 -6.26 10.09
CA LYS A 372 7.54 -5.31 10.03
C LYS A 372 7.70 -4.21 11.07
N ALA A 373 7.32 -3.00 10.69
CA ALA A 373 7.15 -1.85 11.58
C ALA A 373 5.66 -1.70 11.89
N THR A 374 5.31 -1.47 13.16
CA THR A 374 3.91 -1.33 13.56
C THR A 374 3.72 -0.16 14.52
N GLY A 375 2.55 0.47 14.45
CA GLY A 375 2.08 1.39 15.46
C GLY A 375 1.69 0.66 16.75
N SER A 376 1.63 1.38 17.86
CA SER A 376 1.38 0.81 19.19
C SER A 376 0.07 0.02 19.32
N LEU A 377 -0.94 0.32 18.48
CA LEU A 377 -2.24 -0.38 18.46
C LEU A 377 -2.31 -1.49 17.38
N ARG A 378 -1.20 -1.75 16.68
CA ARG A 378 -1.11 -2.74 15.59
C ARG A 378 -0.03 -3.79 15.82
N THR A 379 0.49 -3.92 17.03
CA THR A 379 1.59 -4.86 17.34
C THR A 379 1.23 -6.33 17.10
N HIS A 380 -0.06 -6.67 17.05
CA HIS A 380 -0.57 -8.03 16.83
C HIS A 380 -0.82 -8.40 15.37
N VAL A 381 -0.81 -7.44 14.44
CA VAL A 381 -1.21 -7.68 13.03
C VAL A 381 -0.19 -8.55 12.30
N SER A 382 -0.62 -9.32 11.29
CA SER A 382 0.32 -10.08 10.47
C SER A 382 1.08 -9.21 9.47
N ALA A 383 0.56 -8.01 9.19
CA ALA A 383 1.04 -7.09 8.17
C ALA A 383 0.84 -7.64 6.74
N LEU A 384 -0.32 -8.27 6.50
CA LEU A 384 -0.72 -8.69 5.16
C LEU A 384 -2.23 -8.47 5.03
N SER A 385 -2.62 -7.56 4.14
CA SER A 385 -4.04 -7.27 3.91
C SER A 385 -4.68 -8.26 2.95
N ILE A 386 -6.01 -8.35 3.01
CA ILE A 386 -6.85 -8.99 2.00
C ILE A 386 -8.20 -8.27 1.92
N ALA A 387 -8.80 -8.24 0.73
CA ALA A 387 -10.15 -7.77 0.56
C ALA A 387 -11.18 -8.76 1.12
N TYR A 388 -11.95 -8.28 2.10
CA TYR A 388 -13.18 -8.88 2.57
C TYR A 388 -14.22 -7.76 2.70
N PRO A 389 -15.20 -7.68 1.78
CA PRO A 389 -16.18 -6.60 1.76
C PRO A 389 -16.96 -6.49 3.07
N HIS A 390 -17.20 -5.26 3.53
CA HIS A 390 -18.05 -4.98 4.69
C HIS A 390 -19.45 -4.51 4.26
N ASN A 391 -19.52 -3.68 3.22
CA ASN A 391 -20.75 -3.23 2.58
C ASN A 391 -20.85 -3.90 1.20
N THR A 392 -21.86 -4.75 1.00
CA THR A 392 -22.02 -5.51 -0.24
C THR A 392 -22.47 -4.63 -1.41
N ASP A 393 -23.30 -3.62 -1.16
CA ASP A 393 -23.83 -2.76 -2.21
C ASP A 393 -22.71 -1.89 -2.80
N ASP A 394 -21.94 -1.25 -1.93
CA ASP A 394 -20.75 -0.47 -2.34
C ASP A 394 -19.72 -1.36 -3.05
N TRP A 395 -19.52 -2.58 -2.55
CA TRP A 395 -18.60 -3.53 -3.16
C TRP A 395 -19.01 -3.91 -4.59
N VAL A 396 -20.27 -4.26 -4.80
CA VAL A 396 -20.80 -4.63 -6.12
C VAL A 396 -20.70 -3.45 -7.09
N GLU A 397 -21.01 -2.25 -6.62
CA GLU A 397 -20.97 -1.03 -7.44
C GLU A 397 -19.54 -0.66 -7.87
N HIS A 398 -18.58 -0.66 -6.94
CA HIS A 398 -17.28 -0.01 -7.16
C HIS A 398 -16.09 -0.97 -7.36
N TYR A 399 -16.19 -2.20 -6.83
CA TYR A 399 -15.02 -3.07 -6.62
C TYR A 399 -15.14 -4.43 -7.29
N GLU A 400 -16.30 -5.09 -7.24
CA GLU A 400 -16.46 -6.51 -7.61
C GLU A 400 -15.92 -6.81 -9.01
N LYS A 401 -16.32 -6.02 -10.01
CA LYS A 401 -15.87 -6.22 -11.40
C LYS A 401 -14.35 -6.11 -11.56
N LYS A 402 -13.71 -5.19 -10.83
CA LYS A 402 -12.24 -5.04 -10.85
C LYS A 402 -11.60 -6.24 -10.17
N TYR A 403 -12.11 -6.62 -9.00
CA TYR A 403 -11.64 -7.77 -8.23
C TYR A 403 -11.73 -9.08 -9.03
N ASP A 404 -12.79 -9.28 -9.82
CA ASP A 404 -12.95 -10.47 -10.67
C ASP A 404 -12.00 -10.52 -11.87
N SER A 405 -11.38 -9.38 -12.21
CA SER A 405 -10.48 -9.28 -13.34
C SER A 405 -9.01 -9.52 -13.00
N ILE A 406 -8.63 -9.52 -11.72
CA ILE A 406 -7.23 -9.66 -11.31
C ILE A 406 -6.76 -11.12 -11.38
N SER A 407 -5.45 -11.31 -11.54
CA SER A 407 -4.79 -12.63 -11.60
C SER A 407 -5.09 -13.48 -10.36
N PHE A 408 -5.15 -12.85 -9.19
CA PHE A 408 -5.38 -13.51 -7.91
C PHE A 408 -6.70 -14.29 -7.87
N THR A 409 -7.82 -13.67 -8.25
CA THR A 409 -9.15 -14.31 -8.20
C THR A 409 -9.34 -15.39 -9.26
N GLN A 410 -8.55 -15.34 -10.34
CA GLN A 410 -8.49 -16.38 -11.37
C GLN A 410 -7.49 -17.49 -11.05
N GLY A 411 -6.65 -17.28 -10.04
CA GLY A 411 -5.57 -18.16 -9.63
C GLY A 411 -5.76 -18.65 -8.21
N ILE A 412 -4.86 -18.24 -7.31
CA ILE A 412 -4.80 -18.77 -5.93
C ILE A 412 -6.01 -18.36 -5.08
N GLY A 413 -6.68 -17.26 -5.42
CA GLY A 413 -7.85 -16.71 -4.76
C GLY A 413 -9.19 -17.19 -5.29
N THR A 414 -9.22 -18.19 -6.18
CA THR A 414 -10.46 -18.73 -6.76
C THR A 414 -11.47 -19.16 -5.67
N ASP A 415 -11.02 -19.91 -4.67
CA ASP A 415 -11.89 -20.36 -3.58
C ASP A 415 -12.22 -19.23 -2.60
N TRP A 416 -11.30 -18.28 -2.39
CA TRP A 416 -11.56 -17.08 -1.61
C TRP A 416 -12.68 -16.25 -2.23
N ARG A 417 -12.66 -16.07 -3.55
CA ARG A 417 -13.70 -15.34 -4.27
C ARG A 417 -15.06 -16.03 -4.18
N GLN A 418 -15.11 -17.36 -4.30
CA GLN A 418 -16.35 -18.13 -4.08
C GLN A 418 -16.85 -17.98 -2.64
N PHE A 419 -15.94 -18.00 -1.66
CA PHE A 419 -16.24 -17.70 -0.27
C PHE A 419 -16.86 -16.30 -0.11
N LEU A 420 -16.27 -15.25 -0.69
CA LEU A 420 -16.84 -13.89 -0.62
C LEU A 420 -18.26 -13.83 -1.22
N ALA A 421 -18.52 -14.53 -2.34
CA ALA A 421 -19.85 -14.58 -2.95
C ALA A 421 -20.88 -15.26 -2.03
N LEU A 422 -20.48 -16.36 -1.38
CA LEU A 422 -21.34 -17.09 -0.43
C LEU A 422 -21.74 -16.19 0.75
N TYR A 423 -20.77 -15.51 1.34
CA TYR A 423 -21.04 -14.63 2.48
C TYR A 423 -21.75 -13.33 2.10
N GLY A 424 -21.54 -12.82 0.89
CA GLY A 424 -22.36 -11.75 0.34
C GLY A 424 -23.83 -12.15 0.22
N ALA A 425 -24.10 -13.39 -0.23
CA ALA A 425 -25.47 -13.92 -0.29
C ALA A 425 -26.07 -14.15 1.11
N MET A 426 -25.27 -14.59 2.09
CA MET A 426 -25.71 -14.70 3.48
C MET A 426 -26.09 -13.32 4.05
N SER A 427 -25.24 -12.31 3.85
CA SER A 427 -25.53 -10.93 4.28
C SER A 427 -26.78 -10.36 3.62
N ALA A 428 -27.01 -10.65 2.34
CA ALA A 428 -28.23 -10.20 1.65
C ALA A 428 -29.48 -10.97 2.10
N ALA A 429 -29.33 -12.21 2.58
CA ALA A 429 -30.43 -13.01 3.10
C ALA A 429 -30.80 -12.64 4.55
N ASP A 430 -29.86 -12.10 5.32
CA ASP A 430 -30.12 -11.57 6.65
C ASP A 430 -30.85 -10.23 6.56
N GLN A 431 -32.15 -10.28 6.85
CA GLN A 431 -33.06 -9.14 6.82
C GLN A 431 -33.65 -8.83 8.20
N THR A 432 -33.20 -9.55 9.24
CA THR A 432 -33.80 -9.46 10.58
C THR A 432 -32.86 -8.69 11.49
N ALA A 433 -33.16 -7.41 11.71
CA ALA A 433 -32.39 -6.61 12.64
C ALA A 433 -32.52 -7.14 14.08
N PRO A 434 -31.46 -7.03 14.91
CA PRO A 434 -31.56 -7.30 16.33
C PRO A 434 -32.53 -6.32 17.00
N VAL A 435 -33.21 -6.78 18.05
CA VAL A 435 -34.18 -6.00 18.81
C VAL A 435 -33.45 -5.29 19.96
N LEU A 436 -33.55 -3.97 19.96
CA LEU A 436 -33.14 -3.10 21.06
C LEU A 436 -34.37 -2.63 21.84
N SER A 437 -34.42 -2.95 23.12
CA SER A 437 -35.47 -2.50 24.03
C SER A 437 -34.85 -1.57 25.08
N ALA A 438 -35.42 -0.38 25.26
CA ALA A 438 -34.96 0.51 26.34
C ALA A 438 -35.24 -0.08 27.72
N GLY A 439 -34.31 0.14 28.64
CA GLY A 439 -34.47 -0.19 30.05
C GLY A 439 -35.30 0.85 30.80
N ASN A 440 -35.20 0.84 32.13
CA ASN A 440 -36.02 1.69 32.99
C ASN A 440 -35.57 3.15 33.00
N ASN A 441 -34.27 3.39 32.80
CA ASN A 441 -33.67 4.73 32.77
C ASN A 441 -33.67 5.32 31.35
N SER A 442 -33.74 4.48 30.31
CA SER A 442 -33.86 4.89 28.91
C SER A 442 -35.30 4.90 28.41
N ARG A 443 -35.52 5.53 27.25
CA ARG A 443 -36.76 5.39 26.48
C ARG A 443 -36.39 5.10 25.03
N SER A 444 -37.06 4.15 24.40
CA SER A 444 -36.78 3.75 23.01
C SER A 444 -37.83 4.33 22.06
N PHE A 445 -37.37 4.78 20.89
CA PHE A 445 -38.19 5.02 19.72
C PHE A 445 -37.77 4.01 18.63
N SER A 446 -38.57 2.96 18.39
CA SER A 446 -38.34 2.10 17.22
C SER A 446 -38.92 2.78 15.97
N THR A 447 -38.20 2.73 14.84
CA THR A 447 -38.72 3.08 13.50
C THR A 447 -39.39 1.88 12.81
N ALA A 448 -39.21 0.66 13.31
CA ALA A 448 -39.91 -0.53 12.84
C ALA A 448 -41.21 -0.73 13.65
N GLY A 449 -42.37 -0.65 12.96
CA GLY A 449 -43.67 -1.08 13.51
C GLY A 449 -44.53 -0.02 14.23
N ARG A 450 -44.45 1.27 13.89
CA ARG A 450 -45.27 2.31 14.58
C ARG A 450 -46.76 2.29 14.22
N THR A 451 -47.59 2.66 15.20
CA THR A 451 -48.92 3.27 15.01
C THR A 451 -48.98 4.65 15.70
N PRO A 452 -49.85 5.58 15.28
CA PRO A 452 -49.76 7.01 15.61
C PRO A 452 -50.05 7.45 17.07
N ASP A 453 -50.37 6.53 17.99
CA ASP A 453 -51.02 6.88 19.26
C ASP A 453 -50.13 6.76 20.52
N GLU A 454 -48.80 6.73 20.39
CA GLU A 454 -47.87 6.65 21.54
C GLU A 454 -46.89 7.85 21.65
N PRO A 455 -47.30 8.98 22.26
CA PRO A 455 -46.39 10.02 22.78
C PRO A 455 -46.24 9.86 24.32
N ASP A 456 -45.16 10.19 25.04
CA ASP A 456 -44.16 11.27 24.96
C ASP A 456 -42.83 10.85 25.64
N ALA A 457 -41.68 11.38 25.18
CA ALA A 457 -40.42 11.31 25.93
C ALA A 457 -40.35 12.39 27.02
N ALA A 458 -39.88 12.01 28.22
CA ALA A 458 -39.33 12.98 29.17
C ALA A 458 -37.82 13.09 28.90
N PHE A 459 -37.34 14.28 28.56
CA PHE A 459 -35.89 14.55 28.43
C PHE A 459 -35.19 14.26 29.76
N MET A 460 -34.06 13.53 29.70
CA MET A 460 -33.17 13.36 30.86
C MET A 460 -32.24 14.57 30.96
N ASN A 461 -32.17 15.19 32.15
CA ASN A 461 -31.15 16.18 32.44
C ASN A 461 -29.84 15.45 32.79
N ALA A 462 -28.76 15.79 32.08
CA ALA A 462 -27.42 15.28 32.36
C ALA A 462 -26.51 16.44 32.79
N SER A 463 -25.60 16.17 33.72
CA SER A 463 -24.54 17.09 34.14
C SER A 463 -23.21 16.34 34.33
N LEU A 464 -22.12 17.06 34.58
CA LEU A 464 -20.83 16.43 34.91
C LEU A 464 -20.90 15.59 36.21
N ASP A 465 -21.76 15.97 37.15
CA ASP A 465 -21.91 15.29 38.44
C ASP A 465 -22.99 14.19 38.41
N GLU A 466 -23.88 14.22 37.39
CA GLU A 466 -24.97 13.27 37.17
C GLU A 466 -25.08 12.98 35.65
N PRO A 467 -24.23 12.11 35.09
CA PRO A 467 -24.26 11.79 33.66
C PRO A 467 -25.54 11.05 33.28
N ALA A 468 -25.97 11.18 32.02
CA ALA A 468 -27.08 10.39 31.50
C ALA A 468 -26.69 8.91 31.45
N VAL A 469 -27.54 8.04 31.97
CA VAL A 469 -27.37 6.60 31.93
C VAL A 469 -28.37 6.03 30.93
N LEU A 470 -27.85 5.35 29.91
CA LEU A 470 -28.62 4.65 28.89
C LEU A 470 -28.62 3.14 29.19
N ASP A 471 -29.66 2.63 29.85
CA ASP A 471 -29.89 1.20 29.99
C ASP A 471 -30.76 0.64 28.85
N PHE A 472 -30.42 -0.55 28.35
CA PHE A 472 -31.17 -1.21 27.28
C PHE A 472 -30.96 -2.71 27.36
N SER A 473 -31.83 -3.49 26.74
CA SER A 473 -31.60 -4.91 26.47
C SER A 473 -31.54 -5.17 24.98
N VAL A 474 -30.63 -6.04 24.57
CA VAL A 474 -30.54 -6.50 23.20
C VAL A 474 -30.90 -7.97 23.12
N SER A 475 -31.73 -8.32 22.15
CA SER A 475 -32.14 -9.70 21.84
C SER A 475 -32.21 -9.90 20.33
N GLY A 476 -31.88 -11.09 19.83
CA GLY A 476 -31.78 -11.43 18.42
C GLY A 476 -30.56 -12.29 18.16
N GLU A 477 -30.66 -13.15 17.15
CA GLU A 477 -29.47 -13.79 16.57
C GLU A 477 -28.55 -12.68 16.01
N ASP A 478 -27.24 -12.90 16.04
CA ASP A 478 -26.23 -12.03 15.41
C ASP A 478 -26.07 -10.60 15.96
N VAL A 479 -26.45 -10.36 17.22
CA VAL A 479 -26.12 -9.12 17.93
C VAL A 479 -24.61 -9.02 18.15
N PHE A 480 -23.96 -8.04 17.50
CA PHE A 480 -22.50 -7.91 17.52
C PHE A 480 -21.98 -6.54 17.95
N GLU A 481 -22.57 -5.46 17.46
CA GLU A 481 -22.09 -4.10 17.68
C GLU A 481 -23.26 -3.15 17.98
N LEU A 482 -23.02 -2.22 18.90
CA LEU A 482 -23.90 -1.11 19.19
C LEU A 482 -23.16 0.20 18.95
N SER A 483 -23.76 1.11 18.19
CA SER A 483 -23.32 2.49 18.06
C SER A 483 -24.24 3.40 18.89
N ALA A 484 -23.63 4.34 19.61
CA ALA A 484 -24.34 5.39 20.34
C ALA A 484 -23.97 6.75 19.75
N THR A 485 -25.00 7.53 19.43
CA THR A 485 -24.87 8.82 18.75
C THR A 485 -25.63 9.89 19.50
N LEU A 486 -25.01 11.06 19.64
CA LEU A 486 -25.64 12.25 20.19
C LEU A 486 -26.31 13.04 19.07
N VAL A 487 -27.59 13.35 19.27
CA VAL A 487 -28.40 14.16 18.36
C VAL A 487 -29.12 15.25 19.14
N VAL A 488 -29.44 16.37 18.48
CA VAL A 488 -30.31 17.42 19.01
C VAL A 488 -31.56 17.48 18.15
N PRO A 489 -32.77 17.41 18.72
CA PRO A 489 -34.01 17.56 17.95
C PRO A 489 -34.01 18.89 17.21
N ASP A 490 -34.29 18.87 15.90
CA ASP A 490 -34.57 20.07 15.11
C ASP A 490 -36.00 20.56 15.40
N ASN A 491 -36.92 19.60 15.47
CA ASN A 491 -38.30 19.82 15.88
C ASN A 491 -38.64 18.98 17.12
N PRO A 492 -39.02 19.60 18.26
CA PRO A 492 -39.40 18.86 19.47
C PRO A 492 -40.65 17.99 19.29
N ASP A 493 -41.47 18.26 18.27
CA ASP A 493 -42.68 17.50 17.95
C ASP A 493 -42.45 16.41 16.87
N ASP A 494 -41.28 16.36 16.21
CA ASP A 494 -40.91 15.30 15.27
C ASP A 494 -39.56 14.65 15.66
N PRO A 495 -39.57 13.48 16.33
CA PRO A 495 -38.36 12.81 16.77
C PRO A 495 -37.49 12.27 15.62
N ASN A 496 -37.94 12.35 14.36
CA ASN A 496 -37.15 11.96 13.20
C ASN A 496 -36.37 13.13 12.59
N GLU A 497 -36.65 14.38 12.99
CA GLU A 497 -35.90 15.56 12.56
C GLU A 497 -34.90 15.95 13.66
N TYR A 498 -33.62 15.69 13.41
CA TYR A 498 -32.56 15.98 14.36
C TYR A 498 -31.27 16.42 13.67
N PHE A 499 -30.52 17.29 14.36
CA PHE A 499 -29.14 17.60 14.04
C PHE A 499 -28.23 16.56 14.70
N TYR A 500 -27.46 15.85 13.87
CA TYR A 500 -26.37 15.00 14.35
C TYR A 500 -25.29 15.87 15.02
N ILE A 501 -24.93 15.54 16.26
CA ILE A 501 -23.88 16.24 17.01
C ILE A 501 -22.57 15.46 16.96
N GLY A 502 -22.61 14.14 17.10
CA GLY A 502 -21.42 13.29 17.09
C GLY A 502 -21.67 11.87 17.59
N GLU A 503 -20.77 10.94 17.25
CA GLU A 503 -20.79 9.57 17.78
C GLU A 503 -20.19 9.58 19.19
N VAL A 504 -20.93 9.05 20.17
CA VAL A 504 -20.44 8.82 21.54
C VAL A 504 -19.49 7.62 21.54
N GLY A 505 -19.82 6.59 20.77
CA GLY A 505 -18.91 5.51 20.43
C GLY A 505 -19.60 4.26 19.92
N ARG A 506 -18.79 3.30 19.46
CA ARG A 506 -19.19 1.92 19.16
C ARG A 506 -18.67 0.95 20.20
N PHE A 507 -19.49 -0.04 20.52
CA PHE A 507 -19.32 -1.03 21.57
C PHE A 507 -19.62 -2.43 21.02
N LYS A 508 -18.77 -3.39 21.34
CA LYS A 508 -19.04 -4.80 21.02
C LYS A 508 -20.00 -5.39 22.04
N ILE A 509 -20.92 -6.20 21.55
CA ILE A 509 -21.86 -6.97 22.36
C ILE A 509 -21.56 -8.45 22.14
N GLU A 510 -21.29 -9.17 23.22
CA GLU A 510 -20.87 -10.58 23.15
C GLU A 510 -22.05 -11.56 23.22
N GLN A 511 -23.19 -11.13 23.77
CA GLN A 511 -24.37 -11.96 23.98
C GLN A 511 -25.63 -11.10 24.09
N GLU A 512 -26.80 -11.72 23.99
CA GLU A 512 -28.05 -11.06 24.37
C GLU A 512 -28.05 -10.72 25.87
N GLY A 513 -28.72 -9.63 26.24
CA GLY A 513 -28.83 -9.25 27.64
C GLY A 513 -29.05 -7.77 27.88
N SER A 514 -29.02 -7.38 29.14
CA SER A 514 -29.13 -5.99 29.58
C SER A 514 -27.76 -5.32 29.67
N TYR A 515 -27.68 -4.12 29.14
CA TYR A 515 -26.50 -3.28 29.05
C TYR A 515 -26.80 -1.90 29.62
N GLU A 516 -25.75 -1.24 30.09
CA GLU A 516 -25.80 0.13 30.55
C GLU A 516 -24.62 0.90 29.93
N LEU A 517 -24.93 2.00 29.26
CA LEU A 517 -23.96 2.95 28.73
C LEU A 517 -23.99 4.20 29.62
N GLN A 518 -22.86 4.48 30.27
CA GLN A 518 -22.66 5.64 31.15
C GLN A 518 -21.77 6.70 30.48
#